data_AF-A0A852V505-F1
#
_entry.id   AF-A0A852V505-F1
#
_cell.length_a   1.000
_cell.length_b   1.000
_cell.length_c   1.000
_cell.angle_alpha   90.00
_cell.angle_beta   90.00
_cell.angle_gamma   90.00
#
_symmetry.space_group_name_H-M   'P 1'
#
loop_
_entity.id
_entity.type
_entity.pdbx_description
1 polymer ?
#
loop_
_entity_poly.entity_id
_entity_poly.type
_entity_poly.pdbx_seq_one_letter_code
_entity_poly.pdbx_strand_id
1 'polypeptide(L)'
;MSVPLLPIAASATLVAAGASLLLERSLVRLLAGVILLGNGVNLLIVTVSGPPGDPPILGRSAPGRMADPLPQAMVLTSIVITMGVTAFLLSMVHRSWQLTGGDEVQDDTEDRRVRLRSQHDEIAEAVRERRRAYRRLVAGQRAELARLNAARHEREHREAREMRRRIDEVGAELDRWVREHGEALPPERIAERRAEARRAEEESRRERHERVRRIREDFARRERELAEHEREVRERLKARRREARERMRAAIRADRARQARAEDPDLEGDD
;
A
#
# COMPACT_ATOMS: atom_id res chain seq x y z
N MET A 1 -37.98 -53.82 9.94
CA MET A 1 -36.84 -53.71 8.99
C MET A 1 -35.58 -53.50 9.81
N SER A 2 -34.72 -54.52 9.91
CA SER A 2 -33.40 -54.35 10.54
C SER A 2 -32.50 -53.62 9.55
N VAL A 3 -32.15 -52.37 9.85
CA VAL A 3 -31.16 -51.64 9.06
C VAL A 3 -29.80 -52.31 9.30
N PRO A 4 -29.13 -52.85 8.27
CA PRO A 4 -27.85 -53.50 8.48
C PRO A 4 -26.78 -52.42 8.76
N LEU A 5 -26.46 -52.22 10.03
CA LEU A 5 -25.51 -51.19 10.48
C LEU A 5 -24.09 -51.42 9.97
N LEU A 6 -23.69 -52.68 9.83
CA LEU A 6 -22.34 -53.07 9.40
C LEU A 6 -21.98 -52.52 8.00
N PRO A 7 -22.74 -52.80 6.92
CA PRO A 7 -22.41 -52.27 5.60
C PRO A 7 -22.52 -50.75 5.52
N ILE A 8 -23.42 -50.12 6.28
CA ILE A 8 -23.50 -48.66 6.37
C ILE A 8 -22.23 -48.10 7.01
N ALA A 9 -21.82 -48.62 8.16
CA ALA A 9 -20.57 -48.21 8.81
C ALA A 9 -19.35 -48.45 7.92
N ALA A 10 -19.28 -49.60 7.24
CA ALA A 10 -18.21 -49.90 6.30
C ALA A 10 -18.18 -48.91 5.13
N SER A 11 -19.32 -48.59 4.52
CA SER A 11 -19.39 -47.59 3.45
C SER A 11 -18.97 -46.20 3.91
N ALA A 12 -19.40 -45.77 5.11
CA ALA A 12 -19.02 -44.49 5.69
C ALA A 12 -17.51 -44.42 5.95
N THR A 13 -16.92 -45.47 6.51
CA THR A 13 -15.47 -45.55 6.74
C THR A 13 -14.69 -45.53 5.43
N LEU A 14 -15.13 -46.27 4.40
CA LEU A 14 -14.49 -46.27 3.08
C LEU A 14 -14.56 -44.89 2.40
N VAL A 15 -15.71 -44.22 2.47
CA VAL A 15 -15.89 -42.87 1.92
C VAL A 15 -15.06 -41.85 2.71
N ALA A 16 -15.04 -41.92 4.03
CA ALA A 16 -14.26 -41.03 4.87
C ALA A 16 -12.75 -41.22 4.63
N ALA A 17 -12.25 -42.47 4.65
CA ALA A 17 -10.86 -42.77 4.35
C ALA A 17 -10.48 -42.36 2.92
N GLY A 18 -11.35 -42.63 1.94
CA GLY A 18 -11.16 -42.20 0.56
C GLY A 18 -11.07 -40.67 0.43
N ALA A 19 -11.97 -39.94 1.09
CA ALA A 19 -11.96 -38.48 1.11
C ALA A 19 -10.70 -37.91 1.79
N SER A 20 -10.26 -38.51 2.91
CA SER A 20 -9.01 -38.10 3.57
C SER A 20 -7.79 -38.30 2.67
N LEU A 21 -7.72 -39.44 1.96
CA LEU A 21 -6.62 -39.73 1.01
C LEU A 21 -6.61 -38.79 -0.20
N LEU A 22 -7.79 -38.29 -0.63
CA LEU A 22 -7.87 -37.30 -1.72
C LEU A 22 -7.28 -35.94 -1.33
N LEU A 23 -7.16 -35.63 -0.04
CA LEU A 23 -6.55 -34.39 0.45
C LEU A 23 -5.03 -34.46 0.52
N GLU A 24 -4.44 -35.64 0.29
CA GLU A 24 -3.00 -35.82 0.36
C GLU A 24 -2.30 -35.38 -0.93
N ARG A 25 -1.03 -35.00 -0.82
CA ARG A 25 -0.21 -34.52 -1.96
C ARG A 25 0.31 -35.63 -2.87
N SER A 26 0.27 -36.89 -2.44
CA SER A 26 0.80 -38.02 -3.23
C SER A 26 -0.25 -38.52 -4.23
N LEU A 27 0.16 -38.69 -5.48
CA LEU A 27 -0.70 -39.19 -6.55
C LEU A 27 -1.12 -40.65 -6.31
N VAL A 28 -0.28 -41.48 -5.69
CA VAL A 28 -0.64 -42.86 -5.33
C VAL A 28 -1.70 -42.88 -4.22
N ARG A 29 -1.58 -41.98 -3.24
CA ARG A 29 -2.60 -41.81 -2.19
C ARG A 29 -3.92 -41.29 -2.76
N LEU A 30 -3.87 -40.34 -3.70
CA LEU A 30 -5.04 -39.87 -4.44
C LEU A 30 -5.70 -41.01 -5.23
N LEU A 31 -4.93 -41.85 -5.92
CA LEU A 31 -5.42 -43.04 -6.63
C LEU A 31 -6.13 -44.02 -5.67
N ALA A 32 -5.50 -44.33 -4.54
CA ALA A 32 -6.10 -45.17 -3.49
C ALA A 32 -7.40 -44.55 -2.95
N GLY A 33 -7.43 -43.22 -2.80
CA GLY A 33 -8.61 -42.47 -2.39
C GLY A 33 -9.78 -42.62 -3.36
N VAL A 34 -9.56 -42.47 -4.67
CA VAL A 34 -10.59 -42.68 -5.70
C VAL A 34 -11.12 -44.11 -5.67
N ILE A 35 -10.25 -45.11 -5.52
CA ILE A 35 -10.65 -46.53 -5.43
C ILE A 35 -11.51 -46.77 -4.20
N LEU A 36 -11.08 -46.30 -3.01
CA LEU A 36 -11.82 -46.48 -1.76
C LEU A 36 -13.17 -45.77 -1.78
N LEU A 37 -13.22 -44.54 -2.28
CA LEU A 37 -14.45 -43.76 -2.40
C LEU A 37 -15.43 -44.45 -3.36
N GLY A 38 -14.96 -44.91 -4.53
CA GLY A 38 -15.79 -45.66 -5.48
C GLY A 38 -16.36 -46.94 -4.87
N ASN A 39 -15.55 -47.72 -4.15
CA ASN A 39 -16.01 -48.92 -3.47
C ASN A 39 -17.02 -48.61 -2.34
N GLY A 40 -16.77 -47.55 -1.55
CA GLY A 40 -17.66 -47.10 -0.49
C GLY A 40 -19.04 -46.67 -1.03
N VAL A 41 -19.07 -45.89 -2.11
CA VAL A 41 -20.31 -45.47 -2.78
C VAL A 41 -21.04 -46.67 -3.39
N ASN A 42 -20.33 -47.59 -4.05
CA ASN A 42 -20.94 -48.80 -4.60
C ASN A 42 -21.57 -49.67 -3.52
N LEU A 43 -20.88 -49.85 -2.39
CA LEU A 43 -21.42 -50.57 -1.23
C LEU A 43 -22.65 -49.86 -0.67
N LEU A 44 -22.60 -48.53 -0.57
CA LEU A 44 -23.71 -47.71 -0.07
C LEU A 44 -24.96 -47.88 -0.94
N ILE A 45 -24.82 -47.79 -2.27
CA ILE A 45 -25.92 -47.97 -3.24
C ILE A 45 -26.60 -49.33 -3.06
N VAL A 46 -25.83 -50.41 -2.98
CA VAL A 46 -26.39 -51.76 -2.76
C VAL A 46 -27.06 -51.87 -1.39
N THR A 47 -26.51 -51.23 -0.37
CA THR A 47 -27.04 -51.28 1.00
C THR A 47 -28.37 -50.55 1.15
N VAL A 48 -28.55 -49.42 0.47
CA VAL A 48 -29.81 -48.64 0.50
C VAL A 48 -30.87 -49.17 -0.48
N SER A 49 -30.47 -50.02 -1.43
CA SER A 49 -31.34 -50.61 -2.47
C SER A 49 -32.45 -51.52 -1.93
N GLY A 50 -32.37 -51.97 -0.68
CA GLY A 50 -33.39 -52.82 -0.06
C GLY A 50 -32.86 -54.14 0.48
N PRO A 51 -33.74 -55.04 0.94
CA PRO A 51 -33.35 -56.30 1.56
C PRO A 51 -32.67 -57.25 0.56
N PRO A 52 -31.80 -58.18 1.04
CA PRO A 52 -31.22 -59.22 0.20
C PRO A 52 -32.32 -60.07 -0.45
N GLY A 53 -32.22 -60.24 -1.76
CA GLY A 53 -33.12 -61.09 -2.54
C GLY A 53 -32.36 -62.11 -3.37
N ASP A 54 -33.11 -63.01 -4.02
CA ASP A 54 -32.57 -63.96 -4.98
C ASP A 54 -32.04 -63.21 -6.23
N PRO A 55 -31.10 -63.78 -7.01
CA PRO A 55 -30.58 -63.14 -8.21
C PRO A 55 -31.70 -62.74 -9.19
N PRO A 56 -31.67 -61.53 -9.80
CA PRO A 56 -32.71 -61.08 -10.73
C PRO A 56 -32.54 -61.73 -12.11
N ILE A 57 -32.68 -63.06 -12.15
CA ILE A 57 -32.58 -63.88 -13.36
C ILE A 57 -33.95 -64.49 -13.63
N LEU A 58 -34.52 -64.14 -14.79
CA LEU A 58 -35.80 -64.66 -15.24
C LEU A 58 -35.79 -66.19 -15.28
N GLY A 59 -36.83 -66.81 -14.71
CA GLY A 59 -37.00 -68.26 -14.67
C GLY A 59 -36.20 -69.00 -13.57
N ARG A 60 -35.36 -68.31 -12.78
CA ARG A 60 -34.65 -68.92 -11.64
C ARG A 60 -35.22 -68.55 -10.27
N SER A 61 -35.82 -67.37 -10.16
CA SER A 61 -36.31 -66.82 -8.90
C SER A 61 -37.77 -66.37 -9.04
N ALA A 62 -38.54 -66.41 -7.95
CA ALA A 62 -39.89 -65.87 -7.95
C ALA A 62 -39.85 -64.34 -8.02
N PRO A 63 -40.70 -63.65 -8.81
CA PRO A 63 -40.64 -62.19 -9.00
C PRO A 63 -40.65 -61.37 -7.70
N GLY A 64 -41.38 -61.81 -6.67
CA GLY A 64 -41.43 -61.14 -5.36
C GLY A 64 -40.25 -61.43 -4.42
N ARG A 65 -39.31 -62.28 -4.84
CA ARG A 65 -38.11 -62.63 -4.08
C ARG A 65 -36.82 -62.11 -4.73
N MET A 66 -36.88 -61.58 -5.95
CA MET A 66 -35.72 -61.05 -6.65
C MET A 66 -35.21 -59.78 -5.98
N ALA A 67 -33.89 -59.63 -5.90
CA ALA A 67 -33.27 -58.36 -5.56
C ALA A 67 -33.53 -57.32 -6.67
N ASP A 68 -33.58 -56.03 -6.32
CA ASP A 68 -33.81 -54.96 -7.28
C ASP A 68 -32.68 -54.93 -8.35
N PRO A 69 -33.01 -55.09 -9.65
CA PRO A 69 -32.02 -55.08 -10.71
C PRO A 69 -31.45 -53.68 -11.00
N LEU A 70 -32.14 -52.61 -10.64
CA LEU A 70 -31.74 -51.25 -10.99
C LEU A 70 -30.42 -50.85 -10.29
N PRO A 71 -30.27 -50.98 -8.95
CA PRO A 71 -29.01 -50.64 -8.29
C PRO A 71 -27.86 -51.57 -8.65
N GLN A 72 -28.13 -52.82 -9.04
CA GLN A 72 -27.12 -53.75 -9.55
C GLN A 72 -26.52 -53.28 -10.88
N ALA A 73 -27.37 -52.84 -11.81
CA ALA A 73 -26.92 -52.28 -13.08
C ALA A 73 -26.11 -50.98 -12.85
N MET A 74 -26.56 -50.10 -11.96
CA MET A 74 -25.84 -48.87 -11.62
C MET A 74 -24.45 -49.14 -11.05
N VAL A 75 -24.33 -50.10 -10.12
CA VAL A 75 -23.04 -50.48 -9.52
C VAL A 75 -22.11 -51.10 -10.56
N LEU A 76 -22.63 -51.94 -11.46
CA LEU A 76 -21.83 -52.50 -12.55
C LEU A 76 -21.24 -51.39 -13.45
N THR A 77 -22.05 -50.40 -13.82
CA THR A 77 -21.57 -49.23 -14.59
C THR A 77 -20.53 -48.43 -13.82
N SER A 78 -20.76 -48.19 -12.53
CA SER A 78 -19.82 -47.49 -11.66
C SER A 78 -18.47 -48.22 -11.60
N ILE A 79 -18.46 -49.54 -11.42
CA ILE A 79 -17.23 -50.35 -11.37
C ILE A 79 -16.41 -50.18 -12.67
N VAL A 80 -17.05 -50.21 -13.84
CA VAL A 80 -16.36 -50.05 -15.12
C VAL A 80 -15.78 -48.64 -15.27
N ILE A 81 -16.51 -47.61 -14.86
CA ILE A 81 -16.03 -46.22 -14.85
C ILE A 81 -14.84 -46.09 -13.90
N THR A 82 -14.94 -46.60 -12.68
CA THR A 82 -13.84 -46.55 -11.70
C THR A 82 -12.62 -47.29 -12.21
N MET A 83 -12.77 -48.44 -12.87
CA MET A 83 -11.67 -49.16 -13.50
C MET A 83 -11.00 -48.32 -14.62
N GLY A 84 -11.78 -47.66 -15.48
CA GLY A 84 -11.27 -46.78 -16.53
C GLY A 84 -10.51 -45.57 -15.98
N VAL A 85 -11.10 -44.89 -14.99
CA VAL A 85 -10.46 -43.76 -14.28
C VAL A 85 -9.20 -44.22 -13.55
N THR A 86 -9.24 -45.38 -12.89
CA THR A 86 -8.09 -45.96 -12.18
C THR A 86 -6.95 -46.27 -13.16
N ALA A 87 -7.25 -46.91 -14.30
CA ALA A 87 -6.24 -47.19 -15.32
C ALA A 87 -5.62 -45.91 -15.90
N PHE A 88 -6.45 -44.89 -16.15
CA PHE A 88 -6.00 -43.59 -16.61
C PHE A 88 -5.10 -42.88 -15.58
N LEU A 89 -5.56 -42.78 -14.33
CA LEU A 89 -4.79 -42.18 -13.24
C LEU A 89 -3.51 -42.95 -12.97
N LEU A 90 -3.53 -44.28 -13.00
CA LEU A 90 -2.34 -45.11 -12.86
C LEU A 90 -1.33 -44.85 -13.99
N SER A 91 -1.80 -44.69 -15.22
CA SER A 91 -0.94 -44.29 -16.35
C SER A 91 -0.32 -42.91 -16.13
N MET A 92 -1.10 -41.95 -15.62
CA MET A 92 -0.62 -40.61 -15.30
C MET A 92 0.39 -40.62 -14.15
N VAL A 93 0.13 -41.35 -13.07
CA VAL A 93 1.05 -41.57 -11.94
C VAL A 93 2.36 -42.15 -12.46
N HIS A 94 2.27 -43.21 -13.28
CA HIS A 94 3.45 -43.84 -13.87
C HIS A 94 4.25 -42.85 -14.72
N ARG A 95 3.57 -42.06 -15.55
CA ARG A 95 4.20 -41.03 -16.38
C ARG A 95 4.84 -39.92 -15.53
N SER A 96 4.16 -39.46 -14.49
CA SER A 96 4.67 -38.44 -13.56
C SER A 96 5.93 -38.93 -12.86
N TRP A 97 5.92 -40.18 -12.38
CA TRP A 97 7.08 -40.78 -11.72
C TRP A 97 8.28 -40.89 -12.66
N GLN A 98 8.07 -41.24 -13.93
CA GLN A 98 9.14 -41.24 -14.94
C GLN A 98 9.75 -39.86 -15.19
N LEU A 99 8.95 -38.79 -15.10
CA LEU A 99 9.39 -37.43 -15.41
C LEU A 99 10.03 -36.72 -14.22
N THR A 100 9.48 -36.91 -13.03
CA THR A 100 9.84 -36.12 -11.83
C THR A 100 10.60 -36.96 -10.80
N GLY A 101 10.59 -38.29 -10.90
CA GLY A 101 11.25 -39.20 -9.94
C GLY A 101 10.51 -39.36 -8.61
N GLY A 102 9.33 -38.75 -8.46
CA GLY A 102 8.47 -38.82 -7.29
C GLY A 102 6.99 -38.71 -7.66
N ASP A 103 6.11 -39.04 -6.73
CA ASP A 103 4.65 -39.01 -6.94
C ASP A 103 3.98 -37.83 -6.19
N GLU A 104 4.75 -36.93 -5.61
CA GLU A 104 4.25 -35.78 -4.87
C GLU A 104 3.90 -34.62 -5.82
N VAL A 105 2.66 -34.15 -5.73
CA VAL A 105 2.16 -33.00 -6.47
C VAL A 105 2.88 -31.74 -6.00
N GLN A 106 3.67 -31.15 -6.89
CA GLN A 106 4.46 -29.96 -6.62
C GLN A 106 3.61 -28.69 -6.71
N ASP A 107 3.88 -27.73 -5.84
CA ASP A 107 3.30 -26.40 -5.93
C ASP A 107 3.83 -25.68 -7.18
N ASP A 108 2.94 -25.05 -7.95
CA ASP A 108 3.31 -24.37 -9.18
C ASP A 108 4.18 -23.13 -8.87
N THR A 109 5.46 -23.21 -9.25
CA THR A 109 6.41 -22.11 -9.07
C THR A 109 6.06 -20.87 -9.88
N GLU A 110 5.32 -21.01 -10.99
CA GLU A 110 4.89 -19.89 -11.81
C GLU A 110 3.77 -19.11 -11.11
N ASP A 111 2.83 -19.79 -10.45
CA ASP A 111 1.82 -19.14 -9.58
C ASP A 111 2.48 -18.33 -8.46
N ARG A 112 3.52 -18.89 -7.84
CA ARG A 112 4.31 -18.16 -6.82
C ARG A 112 4.97 -16.92 -7.42
N ARG A 113 5.49 -16.99 -8.65
CA ARG A 113 6.11 -15.85 -9.35
C ARG A 113 5.10 -14.78 -9.74
N VAL A 114 3.93 -15.18 -10.22
CA VAL A 114 2.83 -14.26 -10.59
C VAL A 114 2.39 -13.46 -9.35
N ARG A 115 2.20 -14.13 -8.20
CA ARG A 115 1.85 -13.46 -6.93
C ARG A 115 2.92 -12.48 -6.45
N LEU A 116 4.21 -12.81 -6.62
CA LEU A 116 5.29 -11.90 -6.25
C LEU A 116 5.38 -10.68 -7.18
N ARG A 117 5.13 -10.87 -8.48
CA ARG A 117 5.06 -9.77 -9.45
C ARG A 117 3.90 -8.82 -9.15
N SER A 118 2.71 -9.34 -8.83
CA SER A 118 1.57 -8.50 -8.47
C SER A 118 1.85 -7.63 -7.24
N GLN A 119 2.49 -8.21 -6.21
CA GLN A 119 2.90 -7.45 -5.01
C GLN A 119 3.91 -6.34 -5.34
N HIS A 120 4.88 -6.62 -6.22
CA HIS A 120 5.84 -5.61 -6.67
C HIS A 120 5.16 -4.47 -7.44
N ASP A 121 4.21 -4.79 -8.31
CA ASP A 121 3.47 -3.82 -9.10
C ASP A 121 2.59 -2.93 -8.21
N GLU A 122 1.93 -3.49 -7.21
CA GLU A 122 1.15 -2.76 -6.20
C GLU A 122 2.02 -1.75 -5.42
N ILE A 123 3.20 -2.18 -4.95
CA ILE A 123 4.13 -1.29 -4.25
C ILE A 123 4.62 -0.18 -5.19
N ALA A 124 4.93 -0.52 -6.44
CA ALA A 124 5.35 0.47 -7.42
C ALA A 124 4.23 1.49 -7.71
N GLU A 125 2.98 1.05 -7.81
CA GLU A 125 1.78 1.89 -7.95
C GLU A 125 1.66 2.86 -6.77
N ALA A 126 1.72 2.34 -5.54
CA ALA A 126 1.62 3.15 -4.32
C ALA A 126 2.73 4.21 -4.21
N VAL A 127 3.96 3.86 -4.60
CA VAL A 127 5.09 4.81 -4.66
C VAL A 127 4.87 5.88 -5.72
N ARG A 128 4.37 5.50 -6.91
CA ARG A 128 4.04 6.45 -7.99
C ARG A 128 2.95 7.41 -7.55
N GLU A 129 1.90 6.92 -6.91
CA GLU A 129 0.80 7.72 -6.39
C GLU A 129 1.28 8.71 -5.33
N ARG A 130 2.06 8.24 -4.35
CA ARG A 130 2.61 9.11 -3.29
C ARG A 130 3.54 10.18 -3.84
N ARG A 131 4.34 9.87 -4.87
CA ARG A 131 5.15 10.86 -5.61
C ARG A 131 4.28 11.87 -6.35
N ARG A 132 3.16 11.47 -6.96
CA ARG A 132 2.23 12.39 -7.62
C ARG A 132 1.58 13.33 -6.60
N ALA A 133 1.13 12.80 -5.47
CA ALA A 133 0.57 13.61 -4.37
C ALA A 133 1.57 14.64 -3.85
N TYR A 134 2.82 14.23 -3.58
CA TYR A 134 3.88 15.14 -3.14
C TYR A 134 4.17 16.24 -4.18
N ARG A 135 4.25 15.90 -5.47
CA ARG A 135 4.45 16.89 -6.53
C ARG A 135 3.32 17.93 -6.59
N ARG A 136 2.07 17.51 -6.42
CA ARG A 136 0.91 18.43 -6.37
C ARG A 136 1.00 19.37 -5.18
N LEU A 137 1.37 18.86 -3.99
CA LEU A 137 1.55 19.67 -2.80
C LEU A 137 2.62 20.76 -3.02
N VAL A 138 3.80 20.36 -3.52
CA VAL A 138 4.91 21.29 -3.77
C VAL A 138 4.56 22.32 -4.84
N ALA A 139 3.86 21.91 -5.90
CA ALA A 139 3.39 22.83 -6.91
C ALA A 139 2.40 23.86 -6.34
N GLY A 140 1.47 23.42 -5.48
CA GLY A 140 0.55 24.30 -4.76
C GLY A 140 1.27 25.31 -3.88
N GLN A 141 2.21 24.84 -3.05
CA GLN A 141 3.00 25.71 -2.17
C GLN A 141 3.82 26.74 -2.96
N ARG A 142 4.45 26.33 -4.08
CA ARG A 142 5.19 27.26 -4.94
C ARG A 142 4.28 28.32 -5.58
N ALA A 143 3.10 27.92 -6.04
CA ALA A 143 2.14 28.85 -6.62
C ALA A 143 1.64 29.87 -5.58
N GLU A 144 1.39 29.43 -4.35
CA GLU A 144 1.01 30.31 -3.25
C GLU A 144 2.13 31.30 -2.89
N LEU A 145 3.36 30.81 -2.77
CA LEU A 145 4.52 31.68 -2.50
C LEU A 145 4.72 32.73 -3.61
N ALA A 146 4.54 32.33 -4.88
CA ALA A 146 4.62 33.24 -6.01
C ALA A 146 3.53 34.32 -5.95
N ARG A 147 2.29 33.97 -5.58
CA ARG A 147 1.19 34.93 -5.39
C ARG A 147 1.52 35.94 -4.28
N LEU A 148 2.03 35.47 -3.15
CA LEU A 148 2.41 36.33 -2.03
C LEU A 148 3.53 37.31 -2.43
N ASN A 149 4.55 36.82 -3.13
CA ASN A 149 5.67 37.65 -3.61
C ASN A 149 5.21 38.67 -4.65
N ALA A 150 4.34 38.27 -5.59
CA ALA A 150 3.78 39.20 -6.58
C ALA A 150 2.97 40.31 -5.90
N ALA A 151 2.11 39.95 -4.95
CA ALA A 151 1.32 40.92 -4.18
C ALA A 151 2.21 41.87 -3.37
N ARG A 152 3.35 41.38 -2.85
CA ARG A 152 4.33 42.22 -2.16
C ARG A 152 5.00 43.21 -3.12
N HIS A 153 5.47 42.74 -4.28
CA HIS A 153 6.09 43.61 -5.28
C HIS A 153 5.12 44.68 -5.80
N GLU A 154 3.84 44.36 -5.96
CA GLU A 154 2.83 45.36 -6.32
C GLU A 154 2.69 46.46 -5.26
N ARG A 155 2.73 46.11 -3.96
CA ARG A 155 2.69 47.09 -2.87
C ARG A 155 3.93 47.99 -2.89
N GLU A 156 5.12 47.38 -2.97
CA GLU A 156 6.38 48.11 -3.03
C GLU A 156 6.41 49.07 -4.23
N HIS A 157 5.90 48.66 -5.40
CA HIS A 157 5.80 49.53 -6.56
C HIS A 157 4.78 50.66 -6.38
N ARG A 158 3.66 50.44 -5.68
CA ARG A 158 2.69 51.50 -5.39
C ARG A 158 3.28 52.52 -4.42
N GLU A 159 3.90 52.06 -3.35
CA GLU A 159 4.57 52.91 -2.35
C GLU A 159 5.71 53.72 -2.99
N ALA A 160 6.52 53.10 -3.85
CA ALA A 160 7.59 53.80 -4.56
C ALA A 160 7.05 54.90 -5.48
N ARG A 161 5.93 54.65 -6.19
CA ARG A 161 5.27 55.67 -7.03
C ARG A 161 4.69 56.82 -6.19
N GLU A 162 4.09 56.50 -5.05
CA GLU A 162 3.54 57.50 -4.15
C GLU A 162 4.65 58.36 -3.52
N MET A 163 5.74 57.73 -3.06
CA MET A 163 6.90 58.42 -2.53
C MET A 163 7.54 59.32 -3.61
N ARG A 164 7.63 58.84 -4.86
CA ARG A 164 8.14 59.66 -5.96
C ARG A 164 7.26 60.87 -6.22
N ARG A 165 5.94 60.70 -6.26
CA ARG A 165 4.99 61.82 -6.40
C ARG A 165 5.14 62.84 -5.28
N ARG A 166 5.24 62.40 -4.03
CA ARG A 166 5.48 63.30 -2.88
C ARG A 166 6.78 64.09 -3.02
N ILE A 167 7.86 63.46 -3.48
CA ILE A 167 9.14 64.14 -3.72
C ILE A 167 8.97 65.21 -4.81
N ASP A 168 8.31 64.87 -5.92
CA ASP A 168 8.09 65.80 -7.03
C ASP A 168 7.19 66.99 -6.59
N GLU A 169 6.19 66.73 -5.76
CA GLU A 169 5.27 67.75 -5.21
C GLU A 169 6.00 68.72 -4.25
N VAL A 170 6.80 68.18 -3.32
CA VAL A 170 7.65 68.98 -2.42
C VAL A 170 8.67 69.80 -3.21
N GLY A 171 9.27 69.22 -4.26
CA GLY A 171 10.18 69.95 -5.16
C GLY A 171 9.51 71.14 -5.85
N ALA A 172 8.29 70.95 -6.36
CA ALA A 172 7.53 72.01 -7.00
C ALA A 172 7.06 73.10 -6.04
N GLU A 173 6.75 72.75 -4.79
CA GLU A 173 6.44 73.70 -3.71
C GLU A 173 7.67 74.54 -3.34
N LEU A 174 8.83 73.89 -3.19
CA LEU A 174 10.10 74.54 -2.90
C LEU A 174 10.49 75.52 -4.02
N ASP A 175 10.37 75.11 -5.28
CA ASP A 175 10.65 75.97 -6.44
C ASP A 175 9.70 77.16 -6.53
N ARG A 176 8.42 76.99 -6.14
CA ARG A 176 7.47 78.11 -6.03
C ARG A 176 7.89 79.09 -4.96
N TRP A 177 8.18 78.60 -3.76
CA TRP A 177 8.62 79.44 -2.64
C TRP A 177 9.88 80.23 -2.98
N VAL A 178 10.87 79.58 -3.63
CA VAL A 178 12.11 80.23 -4.09
C VAL A 178 11.84 81.32 -5.14
N ARG A 179 10.88 81.11 -6.05
CA ARG A 179 10.50 82.14 -7.03
C ARG A 179 9.78 83.32 -6.41
N GLU A 180 8.91 83.09 -5.42
CA GLU A 180 8.15 84.14 -4.73
C GLU A 180 8.99 84.95 -3.75
N HIS A 181 9.97 84.32 -3.09
CA HIS A 181 10.78 84.94 -2.04
C HIS A 181 12.26 85.16 -2.44
N GLY A 182 12.59 84.95 -3.72
CA GLY A 182 13.97 84.90 -4.23
C GLY A 182 14.70 86.25 -4.30
N GLU A 183 13.98 87.38 -4.36
CA GLU A 183 14.59 88.72 -4.50
C GLU A 183 14.77 89.49 -3.18
N ALA A 184 14.44 88.91 -2.02
CA ALA A 184 14.48 89.63 -0.73
C ALA A 184 15.25 88.91 0.38
N LEU A 185 16.44 88.37 0.10
CA LEU A 185 17.38 87.99 1.16
C LEU A 185 18.77 88.64 0.95
N PRO A 186 19.26 89.47 1.90
CA PRO A 186 20.62 89.97 1.88
C PRO A 186 21.63 88.81 1.78
N PRO A 187 22.70 88.91 0.97
CA PRO A 187 23.65 87.81 0.74
C PRO A 187 24.28 87.26 2.04
N GLU A 188 24.40 88.08 3.08
CA GLU A 188 24.87 87.68 4.41
C GLU A 188 23.89 86.75 5.14
N ARG A 189 22.58 87.03 5.10
CA ARG A 189 21.53 86.17 5.70
C ARG A 189 21.38 84.84 4.96
N ILE A 190 21.63 84.81 3.64
CA ILE A 190 21.65 83.56 2.85
C ILE A 190 22.85 82.70 3.23
N ALA A 191 24.03 83.31 3.44
CA ALA A 191 25.23 82.59 3.85
C ALA A 191 25.07 81.99 5.27
N GLU A 192 24.50 82.76 6.19
CA GLU A 192 24.23 82.34 7.57
C GLU A 192 23.18 81.22 7.62
N ARG A 193 22.04 81.37 6.92
CA ARG A 193 21.04 80.28 6.81
C ARG A 193 21.53 79.06 6.05
N ARG A 194 22.41 79.20 5.05
CA ARG A 194 23.05 78.05 4.39
C ARG A 194 24.08 77.38 5.31
N ALA A 195 24.71 78.11 6.22
CA ALA A 195 25.59 77.54 7.23
C ALA A 195 24.79 76.81 8.32
N GLU A 196 23.67 77.38 8.79
CA GLU A 196 22.71 76.73 9.69
C GLU A 196 22.08 75.50 9.05
N ALA A 197 21.61 75.61 7.81
CA ALA A 197 21.04 74.48 7.06
C ALA A 197 22.08 73.38 6.84
N ARG A 198 23.33 73.70 6.53
CA ARG A 198 24.41 72.70 6.43
C ARG A 198 24.70 72.01 7.76
N ARG A 199 24.70 72.74 8.88
CA ARG A 199 24.88 72.15 10.22
C ARG A 199 23.69 71.26 10.61
N ALA A 200 22.46 71.73 10.39
CA ALA A 200 21.23 70.96 10.64
C ALA A 200 21.10 69.74 9.71
N GLU A 201 21.59 69.84 8.47
CA GLU A 201 21.64 68.75 7.50
C GLU A 201 22.72 67.74 7.85
N GLU A 202 23.90 68.17 8.33
CA GLU A 202 24.93 67.27 8.87
C GLU A 202 24.45 66.53 10.12
N GLU A 203 23.75 67.21 11.03
CA GLU A 203 23.16 66.60 12.23
C GLU A 203 22.06 65.61 11.86
N SER A 204 21.14 66.00 10.97
CA SER A 204 20.09 65.11 10.42
C SER A 204 20.67 63.94 9.63
N ARG A 205 21.79 64.14 8.93
CA ARG A 205 22.47 63.09 8.17
C ARG A 205 23.17 62.11 9.10
N ARG A 206 23.76 62.57 10.21
CA ARG A 206 24.30 61.72 11.27
C ARG A 206 23.18 60.92 11.93
N GLU A 207 22.07 61.56 12.30
CA GLU A 207 20.90 60.86 12.86
C GLU A 207 20.28 59.84 11.89
N ARG A 208 20.16 60.18 10.60
CA ARG A 208 19.69 59.24 9.56
C ARG A 208 20.65 58.08 9.40
N HIS A 209 21.97 58.33 9.41
CA HIS A 209 22.97 57.26 9.37
C HIS A 209 22.84 56.34 10.58
N GLU A 210 22.62 56.91 11.76
CA GLU A 210 22.43 56.13 12.98
C GLU A 210 21.13 55.34 12.97
N ARG A 211 20.03 55.93 12.47
CA ARG A 211 18.75 55.22 12.25
C ARG A 211 18.91 54.07 11.26
N VAL A 212 19.56 54.30 10.11
CA VAL A 212 19.81 53.27 9.10
C VAL A 212 20.72 52.17 9.65
N ARG A 213 21.72 52.53 10.46
CA ARG A 213 22.58 51.57 11.14
C ARG A 213 21.80 50.70 12.14
N ARG A 214 20.95 51.30 12.99
CA ARG A 214 20.07 50.56 13.91
C ARG A 214 19.12 49.62 13.17
N ILE A 215 18.53 50.07 12.07
CA ILE A 215 17.64 49.25 11.23
C ILE A 215 18.41 48.07 10.62
N ARG A 216 19.64 48.29 10.13
CA ARG A 216 20.50 47.20 9.61
C ARG A 216 20.87 46.20 10.69
N GLU A 217 21.19 46.66 11.90
CA GLU A 217 21.50 45.80 13.04
C GLU A 217 20.28 44.98 13.48
N ASP A 218 19.08 45.57 13.49
CA ASP A 218 17.83 44.85 13.78
C ASP A 218 17.44 43.85 12.70
N PHE A 219 17.64 44.18 11.42
CA PHE A 219 17.45 43.23 10.34
C PHE A 219 18.44 42.07 10.43
N ALA A 220 19.71 42.35 10.72
CA ALA A 220 20.73 41.32 10.90
C ALA A 220 20.45 40.44 12.13
N ARG A 221 19.85 40.97 13.20
CA ARG A 221 19.35 40.18 14.34
C ARG A 221 18.22 39.26 13.93
N ARG A 222 17.19 39.78 13.26
CA ARG A 222 16.04 39.00 12.81
C ARG A 222 16.41 37.90 11.82
N GLU A 223 17.36 38.15 10.92
CA GLU A 223 17.89 37.11 10.03
C GLU A 223 18.59 35.98 10.79
N ARG A 224 19.36 36.30 11.84
CA ARG A 224 20.01 35.28 12.66
C ARG A 224 18.99 34.44 13.44
N GLU A 225 17.99 35.09 14.03
CA GLU A 225 16.89 34.42 14.73
C GLU A 225 16.09 33.50 13.79
N LEU A 226 15.78 33.96 12.58
CA LEU A 226 15.14 33.15 11.54
C LEU A 226 16.02 31.96 11.12
N ALA A 227 17.31 32.17 10.93
CA ALA A 227 18.25 31.11 10.57
C ALA A 227 18.41 30.07 11.68
N GLU A 228 18.40 30.49 12.95
CA GLU A 228 18.39 29.59 14.11
C GLU A 228 17.08 28.80 14.18
N HIS A 229 15.94 29.46 13.99
CA HIS A 229 14.63 28.81 13.98
C HIS A 229 14.52 27.78 12.83
N GLU A 230 14.98 28.13 11.63
CA GLU A 230 15.05 27.18 10.50
C GLU A 230 15.95 25.98 10.79
N ARG A 231 17.12 26.20 11.43
CA ARG A 231 18.02 25.12 11.84
C ARG A 231 17.34 24.20 12.85
N GLU A 232 16.65 24.76 13.84
CA GLU A 232 15.94 23.99 14.86
C GLU A 232 14.80 23.17 14.26
N VAL A 233 14.01 23.77 13.36
CA VAL A 233 12.95 23.08 12.60
C VAL A 233 13.52 21.95 11.75
N ARG A 234 14.66 22.19 11.09
CA ARG A 234 15.33 21.19 10.24
C ARG A 234 15.85 20.01 11.07
N GLU A 235 16.41 20.25 12.25
CA GLU A 235 16.85 19.19 13.15
C GLU A 235 15.67 18.41 13.75
N ARG A 236 14.57 19.08 14.15
CA ARG A 236 13.33 18.39 14.56
C ARG A 236 12.75 17.51 13.46
N LEU A 237 12.77 17.97 12.21
CA LEU A 237 12.31 17.17 11.05
C LEU A 237 13.22 15.97 10.78
N LYS A 238 14.54 16.12 10.92
CA LYS A 238 15.48 14.99 10.82
C LYS A 238 15.25 13.96 11.91
N ALA A 239 15.06 14.40 13.17
CA ALA A 239 14.75 13.53 14.30
C ALA A 239 13.47 12.73 14.05
N ARG A 240 12.38 13.38 13.64
CA ARG A 240 11.11 12.72 13.28
C ARG A 240 11.26 11.71 12.14
N ARG A 241 12.05 12.03 11.10
CA ARG A 241 12.34 11.06 10.02
C ARG A 241 13.10 9.86 10.53
N ARG A 242 14.05 10.03 11.45
CA ARG A 242 14.83 8.93 12.04
C ARG A 242 13.94 8.00 12.88
N GLU A 243 13.12 8.57 13.77
CA GLU A 243 12.15 7.80 14.56
C GLU A 243 11.16 7.04 13.68
N ALA A 244 10.60 7.69 12.65
CA ALA A 244 9.68 7.02 11.72
C ALA A 244 10.35 5.83 10.99
N ARG A 245 11.64 5.97 10.63
CA ARG A 245 12.43 4.90 10.03
C ARG A 245 12.68 3.74 10.99
N GLU A 246 12.97 4.04 12.25
CA GLU A 246 13.17 3.03 13.30
C GLU A 246 11.88 2.28 13.60
N ARG A 247 10.74 2.98 13.72
CA ARG A 247 9.42 2.35 13.87
C ARG A 247 9.07 1.44 12.71
N MET A 248 9.31 1.88 11.46
CA MET A 248 9.10 1.04 10.26
C MET A 248 9.95 -0.23 10.31
N ARG A 249 11.25 -0.12 10.65
CA ARG A 249 12.15 -1.28 10.76
C ARG A 249 11.77 -2.23 11.89
N ALA A 250 11.27 -1.70 13.01
CA ALA A 250 10.75 -2.50 14.11
C ALA A 250 9.48 -3.27 13.68
N ALA A 251 8.55 -2.61 12.99
CA ALA A 251 7.34 -3.24 12.47
C ALA A 251 7.65 -4.38 11.48
N ILE A 252 8.58 -4.17 10.54
CA ILE A 252 9.02 -5.21 9.59
C ILE A 252 9.65 -6.41 10.31
N ARG A 253 10.46 -6.18 11.34
CA ARG A 253 11.07 -7.27 12.13
C ARG A 253 10.03 -8.05 12.93
N ALA A 254 9.07 -7.36 13.54
CA ALA A 254 7.97 -8.01 14.26
C ALA A 254 7.11 -8.86 13.32
N ASP A 255 6.87 -8.39 12.10
CA ASP A 255 6.11 -9.11 11.10
C ASP A 255 6.83 -10.37 10.61
N ARG A 256 8.14 -10.26 10.33
CA ARG A 256 8.97 -11.43 10.03
C ARG A 256 9.03 -12.44 11.18
N ALA A 257 9.07 -11.98 12.43
CA ALA A 257 9.05 -12.87 13.59
C ALA A 257 7.70 -13.60 13.74
N ARG A 258 6.58 -12.95 13.41
CA ARG A 258 5.26 -13.61 13.36
C ARG A 258 5.20 -14.66 12.24
N GLN A 259 5.71 -14.34 11.06
CA GLN A 259 5.78 -15.28 9.94
C GLN A 259 6.67 -16.48 10.29
N ALA A 260 7.84 -16.26 10.90
CA ALA A 260 8.73 -17.34 11.33
C ALA A 260 8.09 -18.27 12.38
N ARG A 261 7.27 -17.75 13.31
CA ARG A 261 6.51 -18.58 14.26
C ARG A 261 5.35 -19.35 13.60
N ALA A 262 4.82 -18.84 12.50
CA ALA A 262 3.77 -19.52 11.74
C ALA A 262 4.34 -20.58 10.78
N GLU A 263 5.64 -20.53 10.48
CA GLU A 263 6.36 -21.48 9.63
C GLU A 263 7.14 -22.55 10.43
N ASP A 264 7.07 -22.55 11.78
CA ASP A 264 7.72 -23.54 12.63
C ASP A 264 6.82 -24.80 12.78
N PRO A 265 7.13 -25.95 12.17
CA PRO A 265 6.25 -27.11 12.11
C PRO A 265 6.36 -28.04 13.34
N ASP A 266 7.21 -27.74 14.32
CA ASP A 266 7.60 -28.69 15.38
C ASP A 266 6.97 -28.42 16.77
N LEU A 267 5.76 -27.84 16.84
CA LEU A 267 5.03 -27.65 18.10
C LEU A 267 3.58 -28.18 18.09
N GLU A 268 3.33 -29.32 17.45
CA GLU A 268 2.28 -30.24 17.92
C GLU A 268 2.97 -31.32 18.77
N GLY A 269 3.03 -31.02 20.07
CA GLY A 269 3.40 -31.99 21.09
C GLY A 269 2.34 -33.08 21.20
N ASP A 270 2.84 -34.29 21.42
CA ASP A 270 2.12 -35.51 21.77
C ASP A 270 1.28 -35.24 23.05
N ASP A 271 -0.03 -35.06 22.88
CA ASP A 271 -1.09 -35.25 23.90
C ASP A 271 -2.43 -35.57 23.21
#